data_AF-A0A7X4F6F6-F1
#
_entry.id   AF-A0A7X4F6F6-F1
#
_cell.length_a   1.000
_cell.length_b   1.000
_cell.length_c   1.000
_cell.angle_alpha   90.00
_cell.angle_beta   90.00
_cell.angle_gamma   90.00
#
_symmetry.space_group_name_H-M   'P 1'
#
loop_
_entity.id
_entity.type
_entity.pdbx_description
1 polymer ?
#
loop_
_entity_poly.entity_id
_entity_poly.type
_entity_poly.pdbx_seq_one_letter_code
_entity_poly.pdbx_strand_id
1 'polypeptide(L)'
;MAQRVHSARRIRAQILDSFRLIVTEAIQSYIADRINETLDKPIKTVEVKEHDHQSDEHDAAEAENSNDIVTTQEEIEALYIVRAICASLINPDRIMEKDTKNYCNITLDGEPRKSFLRLHFNFVRKKKIAVFDQDEPEVVPVTVPSDLYQ
;
A
#
# COMPACT_ATOMS: atom_id res chain seq x y z
N MET A 1 18.79 38.11 3.14
CA MET A 1 18.54 38.83 4.41
C MET A 1 17.34 38.18 5.09
N ALA A 2 17.52 37.47 6.20
CA ALA A 2 16.42 36.88 6.96
C ALA A 2 16.13 37.76 8.17
N GLN A 3 14.99 38.44 8.18
CA GLN A 3 14.56 39.33 9.26
C GLN A 3 13.80 38.51 10.31
N ARG A 4 14.19 38.64 11.58
CA ARG A 4 13.53 37.96 12.71
C ARG A 4 12.08 38.46 12.86
N VAL A 5 11.11 37.55 12.71
CA VAL A 5 9.68 37.90 12.64
C VAL A 5 9.02 38.06 14.03
N HIS A 6 9.56 37.51 15.13
CA HIS A 6 9.11 37.90 16.48
C HIS A 6 10.00 37.36 17.63
N SER A 7 10.10 38.10 18.74
CA SER A 7 10.57 37.61 20.05
C SER A 7 9.35 37.35 20.95
N ALA A 8 9.17 36.11 21.41
CA ALA A 8 7.93 35.67 22.06
C ALA A 8 7.94 35.93 23.58
N ARG A 9 6.95 36.68 24.08
CA ARG A 9 6.46 36.56 25.47
C ARG A 9 4.94 36.63 25.60
N ARG A 10 4.21 37.26 24.66
CA ARG A 10 2.74 37.16 24.54
C ARG A 10 2.31 37.22 23.08
N ILE A 11 1.55 36.24 22.63
CA ILE A 11 0.98 36.18 21.29
C ILE A 11 -0.46 36.71 21.35
N ARG A 12 -0.80 37.69 20.52
CA ARG A 12 -2.17 38.23 20.38
C ARG A 12 -2.95 37.41 19.36
N ALA A 13 -4.27 37.28 19.52
CA ALA A 13 -5.14 36.49 18.64
C ALA A 13 -5.02 36.89 17.16
N GLN A 14 -4.92 38.19 16.86
CA GLN A 14 -4.74 38.70 15.49
C GLN A 14 -3.46 38.19 14.81
N ILE A 15 -2.40 37.95 15.58
CA ILE A 15 -1.14 37.43 15.06
C ILE A 15 -1.28 35.94 14.77
N LEU A 16 -2.00 35.18 15.61
CA LEU A 16 -2.31 33.76 15.36
C LEU A 16 -3.13 33.57 14.09
N ASP A 17 -4.12 34.42 13.85
CA ASP A 17 -4.94 34.34 12.63
C ASP A 17 -4.09 34.60 11.37
N SER A 18 -3.15 35.54 11.46
CA SER A 18 -2.19 35.82 10.37
C SER A 18 -1.27 34.62 10.10
N PHE A 19 -0.74 33.99 11.16
CA PHE A 19 0.07 32.78 11.02
C PHE A 19 -0.74 31.60 10.51
N ARG A 20 -2.01 31.47 10.89
CA ARG A 20 -2.87 30.37 10.43
C ARG A 20 -3.03 30.40 8.91
N LEU A 21 -3.27 31.58 8.35
CA LEU A 21 -3.36 31.77 6.89
C LEU A 21 -2.05 31.39 6.19
N ILE A 22 -0.92 31.91 6.68
CA ILE A 22 0.40 31.65 6.10
C ILE A 22 0.75 30.16 6.18
N VAL A 23 0.45 29.50 7.31
CA VAL A 23 0.71 28.07 7.50
C VAL A 23 -0.16 27.22 6.58
N THR A 24 -1.44 27.58 6.39
CA THR A 24 -2.32 26.86 5.46
C THR A 24 -1.84 26.95 4.02
N GLU A 25 -1.40 28.14 3.57
CA GLU A 25 -0.84 28.32 2.23
C GLU A 25 0.50 27.58 2.07
N ALA A 26 1.36 27.62 3.10
CA ALA A 26 2.64 26.92 3.08
C ALA A 26 2.47 25.39 3.00
N ILE A 27 1.48 24.81 3.68
CA ILE A 27 1.18 23.38 3.59
C ILE A 27 0.67 23.01 2.18
N GLN A 28 -0.21 23.83 1.60
CA GLN A 28 -0.71 23.61 0.23
C GLN A 28 0.42 23.70 -0.79
N SER A 29 1.29 24.71 -0.68
CA SER A 29 2.49 24.83 -1.52
C SER A 29 3.43 23.65 -1.35
N TYR A 30 3.66 23.19 -0.11
CA TYR A 30 4.53 22.05 0.16
C TYR A 30 4.01 20.75 -0.46
N ILE A 31 2.70 20.52 -0.42
CA ILE A 31 2.08 19.36 -1.06
C ILE A 31 2.23 19.46 -2.58
N ALA A 32 1.99 20.63 -3.17
CA ALA A 32 2.18 20.86 -4.60
C ALA A 32 3.65 20.63 -5.02
N ASP A 33 4.61 21.13 -4.24
CA ASP A 33 6.04 20.95 -4.48
C ASP A 33 6.44 19.48 -4.35
N ARG A 34 5.87 18.73 -3.40
CA ARG A 34 6.13 17.28 -3.25
C ARG A 34 5.58 16.46 -4.41
N ILE A 35 4.40 16.82 -4.91
CA ILE A 35 3.80 16.17 -6.08
C ILE A 35 4.68 16.45 -7.29
N ASN A 36 5.08 17.71 -7.50
CA ASN A 36 5.97 18.10 -8.59
C ASN A 36 7.35 17.44 -8.46
N GLU A 37 7.95 17.37 -7.27
CA GLU A 37 9.21 16.63 -7.06
C GLU A 37 9.07 15.15 -7.42
N THR A 38 7.92 14.54 -7.15
CA THR A 38 7.69 13.12 -7.46
C THR A 38 7.46 12.92 -8.96
N LEU A 39 6.85 13.91 -9.63
CA LEU A 39 6.63 13.95 -11.08
C LEU A 39 7.84 14.41 -11.89
N ASP A 40 8.79 15.14 -11.28
CA ASP A 40 10.06 15.58 -11.87
C ASP A 40 11.21 14.58 -11.61
N LYS A 41 11.04 13.68 -10.63
CA LYS A 41 11.97 12.56 -10.35
C LYS A 41 11.83 11.30 -11.22
N PRO A 42 10.88 11.12 -12.16
CA PRO A 42 11.01 10.13 -13.22
C PRO A 42 11.86 10.73 -14.36
N ILE A 43 12.81 9.95 -14.88
CA ILE A 43 13.69 10.22 -16.06
C ILE A 43 15.08 10.84 -15.78
N LYS A 44 15.64 10.84 -14.56
CA LYS A 44 17.10 11.15 -14.37
C LYS A 44 17.89 10.26 -13.43
N THR A 45 17.44 9.03 -13.19
CA THR A 45 18.27 7.99 -12.55
C THR A 45 18.09 6.65 -13.23
N VAL A 46 18.49 6.57 -14.49
CA VAL A 46 19.07 5.34 -15.04
C VAL A 46 20.29 5.77 -15.85
N GLU A 47 21.48 5.49 -15.30
CA GLU A 47 22.80 5.31 -15.93
C GLU A 47 23.81 5.15 -14.76
N VAL A 48 24.52 4.05 -14.50
CA VAL A 48 24.79 2.79 -15.21
C VAL A 48 25.28 1.75 -14.18
N LYS A 49 24.67 0.54 -14.20
CA LYS A 49 25.37 -0.71 -14.50
C LYS A 49 24.37 -1.84 -14.83
N GLU A 50 24.23 -2.03 -16.16
CA GLU A 50 24.10 -3.31 -16.90
C GLU A 50 22.88 -4.20 -16.54
N HIS A 51 21.89 -4.51 -17.38
CA HIS A 51 21.68 -4.46 -18.84
C HIS A 51 20.16 -4.36 -19.09
N ASP A 52 19.72 -3.35 -19.86
CA ASP A 52 19.03 -3.47 -21.16
C ASP A 52 17.67 -4.22 -21.17
N HIS A 53 16.57 -3.47 -21.04
CA HIS A 53 15.66 -3.21 -22.18
C HIS A 53 14.62 -2.13 -21.83
N GLN A 54 14.61 -1.07 -22.65
CA GLN A 54 13.48 -0.15 -22.91
C GLN A 54 12.30 -0.97 -23.48
N SER A 55 11.01 -0.61 -23.39
CA SER A 55 10.36 0.69 -23.55
C SER A 55 8.86 0.62 -23.14
N ASP A 56 8.26 1.81 -23.04
CA ASP A 56 6.83 2.15 -23.27
C ASP A 56 5.80 2.05 -22.12
N GLU A 57 5.52 3.24 -21.56
CA GLU A 57 4.20 3.65 -21.09
C GLU A 57 3.23 3.75 -22.30
N HIS A 58 2.39 2.74 -22.52
CA HIS A 58 0.94 2.83 -22.77
C HIS A 58 0.47 1.46 -23.23
N ASP A 59 -0.04 0.63 -22.31
CA ASP A 59 -1.20 -0.18 -22.67
C ASP A 59 -2.01 -0.56 -21.43
N ALA A 60 -3.27 -0.14 -21.47
CA ALA A 60 -4.31 -0.67 -20.61
C ALA A 60 -4.75 -2.04 -21.17
N ALA A 61 -3.86 -3.02 -21.29
CA ALA A 61 -4.25 -4.35 -21.77
C ALA A 61 -3.26 -5.52 -21.56
N GLU A 62 -2.30 -5.52 -20.64
CA GLU A 62 -1.42 -6.70 -20.47
C GLU A 62 -1.44 -7.28 -19.07
N ALA A 63 -2.57 -7.92 -18.77
CA ALA A 63 -2.64 -8.98 -17.79
C ALA A 63 -2.07 -10.28 -18.38
N GLU A 64 -0.78 -10.33 -18.71
CA GLU A 64 -0.11 -11.58 -19.11
C GLU A 64 1.29 -11.72 -18.50
N ASN A 65 1.33 -12.48 -17.40
CA ASN A 65 2.39 -13.44 -17.09
C ASN A 65 3.81 -12.93 -16.78
N SER A 66 3.97 -11.91 -15.91
CA SER A 66 5.18 -11.87 -15.08
C SER A 66 5.08 -12.97 -14.01
N ASN A 67 5.69 -14.12 -14.30
CA ASN A 67 5.74 -15.32 -13.44
C ASN A 67 6.66 -15.15 -12.21
N ASP A 68 6.91 -13.89 -11.83
CA ASP A 68 7.69 -13.49 -10.67
C ASP A 68 6.77 -13.35 -9.46
N ILE A 69 7.28 -13.78 -8.32
CA ILE A 69 6.62 -13.67 -7.02
C ILE A 69 6.76 -12.21 -6.60
N VAL A 70 5.82 -11.37 -7.05
CA VAL A 70 5.77 -9.96 -6.70
C VAL A 70 4.55 -9.75 -5.82
N THR A 71 4.80 -9.42 -4.56
CA THR A 71 3.74 -9.04 -3.64
C THR A 71 3.14 -7.72 -4.12
N THR A 72 1.91 -7.79 -4.61
CA THR A 72 1.18 -6.66 -5.16
C THR A 72 0.64 -5.76 -4.05
N GLN A 73 0.39 -4.49 -4.36
CA GLN A 73 -0.17 -3.53 -3.41
C GLN A 73 -1.53 -4.00 -2.86
N GLU A 74 -2.36 -4.65 -3.69
CA GLU A 74 -3.65 -5.20 -3.28
C GLU A 74 -3.52 -6.31 -2.22
N GLU A 75 -2.47 -7.13 -2.31
CA GLU A 75 -2.20 -8.19 -1.33
C GLU A 75 -1.76 -7.61 0.01
N ILE A 76 -0.98 -6.54 -0.01
CA ILE A 76 -0.56 -5.80 1.20
C ILE A 76 -1.79 -5.18 1.89
N GLU A 77 -2.68 -4.56 1.11
CA GLU A 77 -3.92 -3.97 1.65
C GLU A 77 -4.84 -5.04 2.26
N ALA A 78 -5.03 -6.15 1.56
CA ALA A 78 -5.82 -7.27 2.07
C ALA A 78 -5.20 -7.87 3.34
N LEU A 79 -3.87 -7.99 3.43
CA LEU A 79 -3.20 -8.42 4.65
C LEU A 79 -3.51 -7.51 5.84
N TYR A 80 -3.50 -6.18 5.65
CA TYR A 80 -3.84 -5.25 6.71
C TYR A 80 -5.31 -5.36 7.14
N ILE A 81 -6.22 -5.59 6.20
CA ILE A 81 -7.63 -5.84 6.51
C ILE A 81 -7.78 -7.12 7.32
N VAL A 82 -7.12 -8.21 6.90
CA VAL A 82 -7.15 -9.48 7.64
C VAL A 82 -6.56 -9.31 9.05
N ARG A 83 -5.45 -8.59 9.19
CA ARG A 83 -4.87 -8.25 10.51
C ARG A 83 -5.87 -7.47 11.36
N ALA A 84 -6.59 -6.50 10.78
CA ALA A 84 -7.59 -5.72 11.50
C ALA A 84 -8.78 -6.57 11.97
N ILE A 85 -9.28 -7.49 11.14
CA ILE A 85 -10.35 -8.42 11.48
C ILE A 85 -9.92 -9.35 12.62
N CYS A 86 -8.73 -9.94 12.51
CA CYS A 86 -8.22 -10.90 13.49
C CYS A 86 -7.68 -10.25 14.77
N ALA A 87 -7.45 -8.93 14.80
CA ALA A 87 -6.85 -8.23 15.94
C ALA A 87 -7.62 -8.39 17.26
N SER A 88 -8.92 -8.69 17.19
CA SER A 88 -9.75 -8.95 18.37
C SER A 88 -9.49 -10.32 19.02
N LEU A 89 -8.97 -11.28 18.27
CA LEU A 89 -8.77 -12.67 18.69
C LEU A 89 -7.29 -13.05 18.83
N ILE A 90 -6.44 -12.48 17.98
CA ILE A 90 -5.04 -12.86 17.82
C ILE A 90 -4.20 -11.58 17.69
N ASN A 91 -2.97 -11.60 18.21
CA ASN A 91 -2.03 -10.51 17.97
C ASN A 91 -1.72 -10.42 16.46
N PRO A 92 -1.90 -9.25 15.80
CA PRO A 92 -1.63 -9.08 14.38
C PRO A 92 -0.20 -9.43 13.95
N ASP A 93 0.78 -9.34 14.85
CA ASP A 93 2.19 -9.70 14.57
C ASP A 93 2.38 -11.20 14.28
N ARG A 94 1.44 -12.04 14.74
CA ARG A 94 1.47 -13.49 14.50
C ARG A 94 0.96 -13.86 13.11
N ILE A 95 0.33 -12.91 12.42
CA ILE A 95 -0.23 -13.12 11.09
C ILE A 95 0.85 -12.78 10.08
N MET A 96 1.36 -13.80 9.42
CA MET A 96 2.45 -13.72 8.45
C MET A 96 1.95 -14.05 7.06
N GLU A 97 2.31 -13.19 6.12
CA GLU A 97 2.14 -13.40 4.69
C GLU A 97 3.34 -14.15 4.10
N LYS A 98 3.06 -15.04 3.16
CA LYS A 98 4.06 -15.67 2.30
C LYS A 98 3.51 -15.76 0.90
N ASP A 99 4.12 -14.99 0.02
CA ASP A 99 3.73 -14.95 -1.38
C ASP A 99 4.19 -16.20 -2.13
N THR A 100 3.36 -16.65 -3.08
CA THR A 100 3.62 -17.77 -3.98
C THR A 100 3.09 -17.43 -5.37
N LYS A 101 3.56 -18.15 -6.38
CA LYS A 101 3.20 -17.90 -7.79
C LYS A 101 1.69 -17.79 -8.08
N ASN A 102 0.86 -18.48 -7.30
CA ASN A 102 -0.58 -18.59 -7.57
C ASN A 102 -1.47 -17.95 -6.50
N TYR A 103 -0.89 -17.58 -5.35
CA TYR A 103 -1.61 -17.04 -4.21
C TYR A 103 -0.66 -16.46 -3.16
N CYS A 104 -1.15 -15.44 -2.46
CA CYS A 104 -0.56 -15.00 -1.20
C CYS A 104 -1.12 -15.86 -0.06
N ASN A 105 -0.23 -16.56 0.65
CA ASN A 105 -0.57 -17.43 1.76
C ASN A 105 -0.51 -16.68 3.08
N ILE A 106 -1.61 -16.67 3.84
CA ILE A 106 -1.65 -16.08 5.16
C ILE A 106 -1.63 -17.20 6.20
N THR A 107 -0.62 -17.14 7.06
CA THR A 107 -0.31 -18.17 8.06
C THR A 107 -0.27 -17.57 9.45
N LEU A 108 -0.61 -18.42 10.42
CA LEU A 108 -0.40 -18.12 11.82
C LEU A 108 0.98 -18.64 12.25
N ASP A 109 1.81 -17.79 12.85
CA ASP A 109 3.17 -18.09 13.33
C ASP A 109 4.15 -18.56 12.23
N GLY A 110 3.83 -18.34 10.96
CA GLY A 110 4.70 -18.69 9.84
C GLY A 110 4.77 -20.18 9.48
N GLU A 111 3.98 -21.02 10.16
CA GLU A 111 3.91 -22.45 9.84
C GLU A 111 2.96 -22.71 8.66
N PRO A 112 3.42 -23.37 7.56
CA PRO A 112 2.56 -23.64 6.41
C PRO A 112 1.33 -24.51 6.71
N ARG A 113 1.39 -25.33 7.78
CA ARG A 113 0.28 -26.18 8.24
C ARG A 113 -0.80 -25.42 8.99
N LYS A 114 -0.52 -24.18 9.42
CA LYS A 114 -1.45 -23.26 10.09
C LYS A 114 -1.85 -22.12 9.16
N SER A 115 -2.02 -22.43 7.88
CA SER A 115 -2.62 -21.52 6.90
C SER A 115 -4.13 -21.53 7.11
N PHE A 116 -4.70 -20.35 7.32
CA PHE A 116 -6.14 -20.18 7.51
C PHE A 116 -6.78 -19.42 6.35
N LEU A 117 -5.97 -18.74 5.53
CA LEU A 117 -6.47 -17.90 4.44
C LEU A 117 -5.47 -17.89 3.27
N ARG A 118 -5.99 -18.01 2.04
CA ARG A 118 -5.22 -17.82 0.81
C ARG A 118 -5.91 -16.80 -0.08
N LEU A 119 -5.15 -15.79 -0.49
CA LEU A 119 -5.60 -14.74 -1.39
C LEU A 119 -5.17 -15.08 -2.81
N HIS A 120 -6.11 -15.18 -3.74
CA HIS A 120 -5.83 -15.41 -5.15
C HIS A 120 -6.08 -14.13 -5.94
N PHE A 121 -5.16 -13.17 -5.89
CA PHE A 121 -5.29 -11.89 -6.61
C PHE A 121 -4.53 -11.84 -7.94
N ASN A 122 -3.68 -12.84 -8.20
CA ASN A 122 -2.85 -12.94 -9.41
C ASN A 122 -3.68 -13.02 -10.71
N PHE A 123 -4.97 -13.37 -10.62
CA PHE A 123 -5.86 -13.44 -11.78
C PHE A 123 -6.79 -12.24 -11.82
N VAL A 124 -6.51 -11.27 -12.70
CA VAL A 124 -7.30 -10.04 -12.89
C VAL A 124 -8.81 -10.32 -13.08
N ARG A 125 -9.17 -11.43 -13.73
CA ARG A 125 -10.57 -11.78 -14.02
C ARG A 125 -11.26 -12.64 -12.95
N LYS A 126 -10.52 -13.26 -12.03
CA LYS A 126 -11.05 -14.24 -11.06
C LYS A 126 -10.36 -14.13 -9.72
N LYS A 127 -10.45 -12.95 -9.11
CA LYS A 127 -10.01 -12.73 -7.74
C LYS A 127 -10.92 -13.51 -6.79
N LYS A 128 -10.31 -14.27 -5.89
CA LYS A 128 -11.01 -15.12 -4.92
C LYS A 128 -10.18 -15.33 -3.68
N ILE A 129 -10.84 -15.75 -2.62
CA ILE A 129 -10.22 -16.05 -1.34
C ILE A 129 -10.64 -17.46 -0.96
N ALA A 130 -9.70 -18.22 -0.40
CA ALA A 130 -9.98 -19.52 0.18
C ALA A 130 -9.75 -19.47 1.69
N VAL A 131 -10.79 -19.75 2.47
CA VAL A 131 -10.75 -19.82 3.94
C VAL A 131 -10.65 -21.30 4.35
N PHE A 132 -9.69 -21.61 5.21
CA PHE A 132 -9.45 -22.97 5.71
C PHE A 132 -9.96 -23.07 7.16
N ASP A 133 -11.26 -23.32 7.30
CA ASP A 133 -11.90 -23.57 8.61
C ASP A 133 -12.23 -25.06 8.83
N GLN A 134 -12.60 -25.79 7.76
CA GLN A 134 -13.07 -27.19 7.81
C GLN A 134 -12.32 -28.11 6.82
N ASP A 135 -12.71 -29.38 6.74
CA ASP A 135 -12.10 -30.39 5.85
C ASP A 135 -12.11 -29.95 4.36
N GLU A 136 -13.06 -29.10 3.96
CA GLU A 136 -13.09 -28.47 2.64
C GLU A 136 -12.91 -26.94 2.75
N PRO A 137 -12.05 -26.34 1.91
CA PRO A 137 -11.84 -24.89 1.90
C PRO A 137 -13.03 -24.17 1.27
N GLU A 138 -13.57 -23.19 1.99
CA GLU A 138 -14.62 -22.31 1.47
C GLU A 138 -14.00 -21.28 0.53
N VAL A 139 -14.54 -21.15 -0.68
CA VAL A 139 -14.02 -20.25 -1.72
C VAL A 139 -15.01 -19.11 -1.96
N VAL A 140 -14.60 -17.90 -1.62
CA VAL A 140 -15.40 -16.69 -1.77
C VAL A 140 -14.84 -15.85 -2.93
N PRO A 141 -15.63 -15.51 -3.96
CA PRO A 141 -15.21 -14.58 -4.99
C PRO A 141 -15.18 -13.15 -4.43
N VAL A 142 -14.12 -12.40 -4.72
CA VAL A 142 -13.98 -11.00 -4.30
C VAL A 142 -13.51 -10.17 -5.47
N THR A 143 -13.89 -8.90 -5.51
CA THR A 143 -13.47 -7.98 -6.59
C THR A 143 -12.48 -6.94 -6.06
N VAL A 144 -12.76 -6.43 -4.86
CA VAL A 144 -11.98 -5.37 -4.20
C VAL A 144 -11.46 -5.90 -2.85
N PRO A 145 -10.25 -5.50 -2.39
CA PRO A 145 -9.76 -5.88 -1.06
C PRO A 145 -10.76 -5.53 0.07
N SER A 146 -11.52 -4.45 -0.07
CA SER A 146 -12.56 -4.04 0.89
C SER A 146 -13.71 -5.04 1.06
N ASP A 147 -13.93 -5.94 0.11
CA ASP A 147 -14.98 -6.97 0.19
C ASP A 147 -14.70 -7.97 1.33
N LEU A 148 -13.47 -8.01 1.85
CA LEU A 148 -13.07 -8.80 3.03
C LEU A 148 -13.84 -8.46 4.33
N TYR A 149 -14.52 -7.32 4.39
CA TYR A 149 -15.28 -6.89 5.58
C TYR A 149 -16.70 -7.47 5.67
N GLN A 150 -17.25 -8.00 4.57
CA GLN A 150 -18.62 -8.52 4.53
C GLN A 150 -18.73 -9.91 5.15
#